data_AF-A0A6C0F5B5-F1
#
_entry.id   AF-A0A6C0F5B5-F1
#
_cell.length_a   1.000
_cell.length_b   1.000
_cell.length_c   1.000
_cell.angle_alpha   90.00
_cell.angle_beta   90.00
_cell.angle_gamma   90.00
#
_symmetry.space_group_name_H-M   'P 1'
#
loop_
_entity.id
_entity.type
_entity.pdbx_description
1 polymer ?
#
loop_
_entity_poly.entity_id
_entity_poly.type
_entity_poly.pdbx_seq_one_letter_code
_entity_poly.pdbx_strand_id
1 'polypeptide(L)'
;MSTKCNTQNELLLQNLLTFYENKEYLKRTISIINGESKISLRIVDWFVTNYAKKNFTVYELKDSYGEPRRFKVYNDYKLKLKAYSKKRFDPFCRWERITIPYDNDNCMETTIGQLNFFKWTIENKIVEYIEENYEAIESDMNARNSTSRRKSENSTDGKTRKKREELSVSACKCIKKEVVKIIVKFN
;
A
#
# COMPACT_ATOMS: atom_id res chain seq x y z
N MET A 1 -17.62 -31.64 -14.94
CA MET A 1 -16.87 -30.81 -13.97
C MET A 1 -16.59 -29.48 -14.64
N SER A 2 -17.01 -28.35 -14.04
CA SER A 2 -16.83 -27.03 -14.66
C SER A 2 -15.37 -26.59 -14.51
N THR A 3 -14.62 -26.64 -15.62
CA THR A 3 -13.29 -26.03 -15.77
C THR A 3 -13.46 -24.51 -15.72
N LYS A 4 -13.51 -23.96 -14.51
CA LYS A 4 -13.47 -22.51 -14.30
C LYS A 4 -12.08 -22.02 -14.72
N CYS A 5 -12.00 -21.51 -15.93
CA CYS A 5 -10.81 -20.89 -16.50
C CYS A 5 -10.34 -19.78 -15.54
N ASN A 6 -9.28 -20.04 -14.77
CA ASN A 6 -8.71 -19.12 -13.78
C ASN A 6 -7.68 -18.18 -14.43
N THR A 7 -7.86 -17.90 -15.72
CA THR A 7 -6.92 -17.19 -16.61
C THR A 7 -6.53 -15.82 -16.08
N GLN A 8 -7.41 -15.13 -15.35
CA GLN A 8 -7.08 -13.83 -14.76
C GLN A 8 -6.02 -13.95 -13.65
N ASN A 9 -6.13 -14.97 -12.78
CA ASN A 9 -5.15 -15.15 -11.70
C ASN A 9 -3.84 -15.70 -12.25
N GLU A 10 -3.91 -16.60 -13.23
CA GLU A 10 -2.73 -17.13 -13.92
C GLU A 10 -1.98 -16.02 -14.66
N LEU A 11 -2.68 -15.20 -15.45
CA LEU A 11 -2.07 -14.07 -16.15
C LEU A 11 -1.50 -13.03 -15.18
N LEU A 12 -2.21 -12.73 -14.09
CA LEU A 12 -1.70 -11.83 -13.07
C LEU A 12 -0.44 -12.41 -12.41
N LEU A 13 -0.45 -13.70 -12.06
CA LEU A 13 0.69 -14.38 -11.47
C LEU A 13 1.89 -14.38 -12.42
N GLN A 14 1.71 -14.69 -13.71
CA GLN A 14 2.77 -14.62 -14.71
C GLN A 14 3.40 -13.22 -14.77
N ASN A 15 2.57 -12.17 -14.85
CA ASN A 15 3.06 -10.79 -14.83
C ASN A 15 3.82 -10.43 -13.54
N LEU A 16 3.39 -10.97 -12.40
CA LEU A 16 4.09 -10.78 -11.13
C LEU A 16 5.44 -11.51 -11.13
N LEU A 17 5.48 -12.76 -11.60
CA LEU A 17 6.71 -13.53 -11.69
C LEU A 17 7.74 -12.83 -12.58
N THR A 18 7.33 -12.34 -13.76
CA THR A 18 8.21 -11.55 -14.64
C THR A 18 8.72 -10.28 -13.97
N PHE A 19 7.89 -9.58 -13.19
CA PHE A 19 8.34 -8.41 -12.43
C PHE A 19 9.38 -8.77 -11.36
N TYR A 20 9.20 -9.93 -10.71
CA TYR A 20 10.06 -10.42 -9.63
C TYR A 20 11.26 -11.26 -10.10
N GLU A 21 11.43 -11.46 -11.41
CA GLU A 21 12.71 -11.93 -11.99
C GLU A 21 13.85 -10.99 -11.60
N ASN A 22 13.56 -9.70 -11.41
CA ASN A 22 14.47 -8.78 -10.75
C ASN A 22 14.60 -9.14 -9.26
N LYS A 23 15.72 -9.80 -8.93
CA LYS A 23 16.04 -10.25 -7.57
C LYS A 23 16.10 -9.11 -6.54
N GLU A 24 16.42 -7.88 -6.94
CA GLU A 24 16.44 -6.74 -6.00
C GLU A 24 15.02 -6.41 -5.51
N TYR A 25 14.04 -6.40 -6.42
CA TYR A 25 12.64 -6.16 -6.07
C TYR A 25 12.06 -7.26 -5.21
N LEU A 26 12.42 -8.52 -5.51
CA LEU A 26 12.00 -9.67 -4.73
C LEU A 26 12.60 -9.59 -3.32
N LYS A 27 13.92 -9.40 -3.20
CA LYS A 27 14.63 -9.27 -1.92
C LYS A 27 14.09 -8.10 -1.08
N ARG A 28 13.83 -6.94 -1.69
CA ARG A 28 13.24 -5.78 -0.99
C ARG A 28 11.84 -6.09 -0.47
N THR A 29 11.01 -6.73 -1.28
CA THR A 29 9.66 -7.16 -0.88
C THR A 29 9.73 -8.13 0.31
N ILE A 30 10.61 -9.11 0.23
CA ILE A 30 10.76 -10.15 1.27
C ILE A 30 11.28 -9.57 2.57
N SER A 31 12.29 -8.69 2.52
CA SER A 31 12.83 -8.02 3.70
C SER A 31 11.76 -7.24 4.48
N ILE A 32 10.80 -6.61 3.77
CA ILE A 32 9.67 -5.91 4.39
C ILE A 32 8.63 -6.90 4.97
N ILE A 33 8.38 -8.02 4.27
CA ILE A 33 7.41 -9.04 4.70
C ILE A 33 7.90 -9.77 5.95
N ASN A 34 9.19 -10.16 5.98
CA ASN A 34 9.82 -10.85 7.10
C ASN A 34 10.09 -9.92 8.29
N GLY A 35 10.07 -8.60 8.09
CA GLY A 35 10.36 -7.62 9.12
C GLY A 35 11.86 -7.44 9.39
N GLU A 36 12.70 -7.79 8.43
CA GLU A 36 14.15 -7.53 8.45
C GLU A 36 14.47 -6.06 8.12
N SER A 37 13.58 -5.41 7.35
CA SER A 37 13.68 -4.00 7.03
C SER A 37 13.14 -3.10 8.16
N LYS A 38 13.72 -1.90 8.28
CA LYS A 38 13.16 -0.82 9.11
C LYS A 38 11.71 -0.50 8.71
N ILE A 39 11.41 -0.57 7.41
CA ILE A 39 10.04 -0.46 6.92
C ILE A 39 9.34 -1.80 7.11
N SER A 40 8.39 -1.83 8.04
CA SER A 40 7.52 -2.99 8.21
C SER A 40 6.30 -2.92 7.30
N LEU A 41 5.70 -4.09 7.03
CA LEU A 41 4.41 -4.22 6.36
C LEU A 41 3.32 -3.26 6.91
N ARG A 42 3.30 -3.07 8.24
CA ARG A 42 2.31 -2.23 8.92
C ARG A 42 2.52 -0.75 8.64
N ILE A 43 3.77 -0.29 8.55
CA ILE A 43 4.08 1.09 8.19
C ILE A 43 3.62 1.38 6.75
N VAL A 44 3.88 0.45 5.81
CA VAL A 44 3.45 0.61 4.41
C VAL A 44 1.92 0.66 4.30
N ASP A 45 1.21 -0.26 4.95
CA ASP A 45 -0.26 -0.26 5.00
C ASP A 45 -0.80 1.03 5.64
N TRP A 46 -0.23 1.46 6.78
CA TRP A 46 -0.61 2.70 7.45
C TRP A 46 -0.42 3.92 6.54
N PHE A 47 0.71 3.98 5.85
CA PHE A 47 1.03 5.08 4.96
C PHE A 47 -0.03 5.24 3.87
N VAL A 48 -0.33 4.18 3.13
CA VAL A 48 -1.22 4.26 1.95
C VAL A 48 -2.69 4.39 2.33
N THR A 49 -3.11 3.82 3.47
CA THR A 49 -4.51 3.81 3.89
C THR A 49 -4.91 5.03 4.74
N ASN A 50 -3.97 5.58 5.52
CA ASN A 50 -4.25 6.61 6.52
C ASN A 50 -3.41 7.86 6.35
N TYR A 51 -2.08 7.75 6.41
CA TYR A 51 -1.21 8.92 6.38
C TYR A 51 -1.39 9.72 5.09
N ALA A 52 -1.32 9.05 3.93
CA ALA A 52 -1.49 9.68 2.63
C ALA A 52 -2.89 10.28 2.43
N LYS A 53 -3.91 9.62 3.00
CA LYS A 53 -5.31 10.10 2.99
C LYS A 53 -5.46 11.40 3.79
N LYS A 54 -4.85 11.45 4.97
CA LYS A 54 -4.88 12.59 5.89
C LYS A 54 -4.08 13.78 5.38
N ASN A 55 -2.90 13.53 4.81
CA ASN A 55 -1.98 14.58 4.39
C ASN A 55 -2.18 15.01 2.92
N PHE A 56 -2.93 14.26 2.12
CA PHE A 56 -3.01 14.43 0.67
C PHE A 56 -1.62 14.30 0.03
N THR A 57 -0.95 13.19 0.30
CA THR A 57 0.41 12.96 -0.22
C THR A 57 0.39 12.85 -1.74
N VAL A 58 1.13 13.75 -2.39
CA VAL A 58 1.32 13.83 -3.83
C VAL A 58 2.79 14.11 -4.12
N TYR A 59 3.37 13.38 -5.05
CA TYR A 59 4.73 13.62 -5.56
C TYR A 59 4.78 13.34 -7.07
N GLU A 60 5.87 13.74 -7.71
CA GLU A 60 6.07 13.55 -9.14
C GLU A 60 6.78 12.23 -9.42
N LEU A 61 6.24 11.49 -10.38
CA LEU A 61 6.85 10.29 -10.95
C LEU A 61 7.11 10.54 -12.43
N LYS A 62 8.11 9.87 -13.00
CA LYS A 62 8.28 9.85 -14.45
C LYS A 62 7.34 8.81 -15.05
N ASP A 63 6.65 9.15 -16.12
CA ASP A 63 5.89 8.17 -16.90
C ASP A 63 6.81 7.38 -17.85
N SER A 64 6.21 6.50 -18.67
CA SER A 64 6.93 5.68 -19.64
C SER A 64 7.68 6.48 -20.72
N TYR A 65 7.29 7.74 -20.94
CA TYR A 65 7.93 8.65 -21.90
C TYR A 65 8.94 9.58 -21.21
N GLY A 66 9.12 9.46 -19.89
CA GLY A 66 10.02 10.28 -19.10
C GLY A 66 9.40 11.60 -18.62
N GLU A 67 8.13 11.85 -18.91
CA GLU A 67 7.44 13.09 -18.56
C GLU A 67 6.96 13.07 -17.10
N PRO A 68 6.97 14.22 -16.40
CA PRO A 68 6.54 14.31 -15.01
C PRO A 68 5.02 14.10 -14.90
N ARG A 69 4.63 13.12 -14.09
CA ARG A 69 3.26 12.76 -13.74
C ARG A 69 3.04 12.91 -12.24
N ARG A 70 2.01 13.67 -11.86
CA ARG A 70 1.58 13.79 -10.45
C ARG A 70 0.94 12.50 -9.97
N PHE A 71 1.55 11.86 -8.98
CA PHE A 71 1.06 10.65 -8.35
C PHE A 71 0.37 10.95 -7.01
N LYS A 72 -0.94 10.69 -6.94
CA LYS A 72 -1.75 10.88 -5.74
C LYS A 72 -1.92 9.54 -5.02
N VAL A 73 -1.09 9.28 -4.01
CA VAL A 73 -0.93 7.96 -3.37
C VAL A 73 -2.27 7.33 -2.97
N TYR A 74 -3.06 8.04 -2.14
CA TYR A 74 -4.32 7.48 -1.63
C TYR A 74 -5.35 7.22 -2.74
N ASN A 75 -5.40 8.09 -3.75
CA ASN A 75 -6.36 7.95 -4.84
C ASN A 75 -5.99 6.75 -5.73
N ASP A 76 -4.70 6.61 -6.08
CA ASP A 76 -4.23 5.47 -6.87
C ASP A 76 -4.46 4.16 -6.12
N TYR A 77 -4.12 4.10 -4.83
CA TYR A 77 -4.43 2.95 -3.96
C TYR A 77 -5.91 2.55 -4.01
N LYS A 78 -6.83 3.52 -3.93
CA LYS A 78 -8.27 3.28 -4.03
C LYS A 78 -8.69 2.77 -5.41
N LEU A 79 -8.05 3.23 -6.48
CA LEU A 79 -8.27 2.72 -7.84
C LEU A 79 -7.77 1.27 -7.97
N LYS A 80 -6.59 0.94 -7.41
CA LYS A 80 -6.06 -0.43 -7.40
C LYS A 80 -6.97 -1.39 -6.65
N LEU A 81 -7.51 -1.00 -5.48
CA LEU A 81 -8.50 -1.80 -4.76
C LEU A 81 -9.78 -2.06 -5.58
N LYS A 82 -10.22 -1.10 -6.40
CA LYS A 82 -11.38 -1.28 -7.30
C LYS A 82 -11.05 -2.23 -8.45
N ALA A 83 -9.87 -2.09 -9.06
CA ALA A 83 -9.45 -2.90 -10.20
C ALA A 83 -9.17 -4.36 -9.82
N TYR A 84 -8.46 -4.59 -8.71
CA TYR A 84 -7.99 -5.91 -8.32
C TYR A 84 -8.87 -6.60 -7.29
N SER A 85 -9.84 -5.89 -6.68
CA SER A 85 -10.52 -6.27 -5.43
C SER A 85 -9.56 -6.34 -4.24
N LYS A 86 -10.10 -6.40 -3.02
CA LYS A 86 -9.29 -6.60 -1.82
C LYS A 86 -8.48 -7.90 -1.87
N LYS A 87 -9.00 -8.97 -2.48
CA LYS A 87 -8.34 -10.28 -2.50
C LYS A 87 -7.01 -10.28 -3.26
N ARG A 88 -6.90 -9.51 -4.35
CA ARG A 88 -5.68 -9.46 -5.19
C ARG A 88 -4.87 -8.18 -5.01
N PHE A 89 -5.11 -7.45 -3.93
CA PHE A 89 -4.38 -6.25 -3.56
C PHE A 89 -4.41 -6.07 -2.04
N ASP A 90 -4.10 -7.16 -1.33
CA ASP A 90 -4.03 -7.21 0.12
C ASP A 90 -2.56 -7.23 0.53
N PRO A 91 -2.05 -6.22 1.27
CA PRO A 91 -0.69 -6.29 1.81
C PRO A 91 -0.49 -7.50 2.72
N PHE A 92 -1.57 -8.01 3.33
CA PHE A 92 -1.49 -9.13 4.28
C PHE A 92 -1.70 -10.48 3.58
N CYS A 93 -0.89 -11.47 3.95
CA CYS A 93 -0.93 -12.85 3.47
C CYS A 93 -2.16 -13.63 4.02
N ARG A 94 -3.39 -13.18 3.69
CA ARG A 94 -4.65 -13.68 4.27
C ARG A 94 -5.44 -14.66 3.39
N TRP A 95 -5.12 -14.72 2.11
CA TRP A 95 -5.91 -15.45 1.11
C TRP A 95 -5.25 -16.78 0.72
N GLU A 96 -5.54 -17.25 -0.48
CA GLU A 96 -4.93 -18.44 -1.07
C GLU A 96 -3.42 -18.23 -1.23
N ARG A 97 -2.67 -19.03 -0.50
CA ARG A 97 -1.21 -18.98 -0.48
C ARG A 97 -0.64 -19.70 -1.68
N ILE A 98 0.46 -19.15 -2.17
CA ILE A 98 1.26 -19.68 -3.25
C ILE A 98 2.71 -19.72 -2.77
N THR A 99 3.46 -20.69 -3.29
CA THR A 99 4.87 -20.84 -3.01
C THR A 99 5.66 -20.28 -4.18
N ILE A 100 6.57 -19.36 -3.91
CA ILE A 100 7.45 -18.77 -4.92
C ILE A 100 8.90 -19.04 -4.54
N PRO A 101 9.75 -19.51 -5.47
CA PRO A 101 11.18 -19.65 -5.22
C PRO A 101 11.80 -18.29 -4.95
N TYR A 102 12.48 -18.15 -3.82
CA TYR A 102 13.20 -16.94 -3.44
C TYR A 102 14.67 -17.04 -3.86
N ASP A 103 15.31 -18.14 -3.47
CA ASP A 103 16.69 -18.49 -3.81
C ASP A 103 16.74 -19.94 -4.31
N ASN A 104 17.92 -20.41 -4.69
CA ASN A 104 18.11 -21.79 -5.19
C ASN A 104 17.60 -22.85 -4.19
N ASP A 105 17.65 -22.54 -2.90
CA ASP A 105 17.32 -23.49 -1.83
C ASP A 105 16.10 -23.07 -1.00
N ASN A 106 15.61 -21.83 -1.15
CA ASN A 106 14.57 -21.26 -0.30
C ASN A 106 13.32 -20.90 -1.09
N CYS A 107 12.16 -21.24 -0.54
CA CYS A 107 10.85 -20.84 -1.05
C CYS A 107 10.14 -19.94 -0.04
N MET A 108 9.37 -18.97 -0.52
CA MET A 108 8.51 -18.12 0.29
C MET A 108 7.04 -18.48 0.08
N GLU A 109 6.30 -18.66 1.17
CA GLU A 109 4.85 -18.71 1.16
C GLU A 109 4.27 -17.28 1.17
N THR A 110 3.54 -16.90 0.12
CA THR A 110 2.95 -15.58 -0.03
C THR A 110 1.58 -15.67 -0.71
N THR A 111 0.95 -14.55 -1.09
CA THR A 111 -0.30 -14.53 -1.86
C THR A 111 -0.15 -13.61 -3.07
N ILE A 112 -0.92 -13.89 -4.14
CA ILE A 112 -0.99 -13.00 -5.32
C ILE A 112 -1.29 -11.55 -4.91
N GLY A 113 -2.16 -11.36 -3.91
CA GLY A 113 -2.51 -10.04 -3.42
C GLY A 113 -1.36 -9.28 -2.75
N GLN A 114 -0.55 -9.98 -1.97
CA GLN A 114 0.61 -9.41 -1.30
C GLN A 114 1.69 -9.00 -2.30
N LEU A 115 2.00 -9.87 -3.26
CA LEU A 115 2.93 -9.58 -4.34
C LEU A 115 2.48 -8.39 -5.20
N ASN A 116 1.20 -8.38 -5.59
CA ASN A 116 0.67 -7.30 -6.41
C ASN A 116 0.65 -5.96 -5.68
N PHE A 117 0.36 -5.97 -4.38
CA PHE A 117 0.49 -4.80 -3.53
C PHE A 117 1.94 -4.28 -3.51
N PHE A 118 2.91 -5.15 -3.26
CA PHE A 118 4.31 -4.74 -3.17
C PHE A 118 4.92 -4.31 -4.50
N LYS A 119 4.57 -4.99 -5.60
CA LYS A 119 4.89 -4.54 -6.96
C LYS A 119 4.45 -3.10 -7.16
N TRP A 120 3.20 -2.78 -6.83
CA TRP A 120 2.69 -1.42 -6.92
C TRP A 120 3.44 -0.44 -6.01
N THR A 121 3.81 -0.84 -4.78
CA THR A 121 4.58 0.05 -3.89
C THR A 121 5.97 0.38 -4.44
N ILE A 122 6.65 -0.60 -5.04
CA ILE A 122 7.98 -0.41 -5.62
C ILE A 122 7.89 0.44 -6.88
N GLU A 123 6.99 0.10 -7.82
CA GLU A 123 6.82 0.83 -9.09
C GLU A 123 6.49 2.31 -8.88
N ASN A 124 5.73 2.63 -7.84
CA ASN A 124 5.31 4.00 -7.56
C ASN A 124 6.22 4.71 -6.55
N LYS A 125 7.39 4.15 -6.24
CA LYS A 125 8.36 4.71 -5.29
C LYS A 125 7.80 5.03 -3.90
N ILE A 126 6.84 4.22 -3.46
CA ILE A 126 6.17 4.41 -2.16
C ILE A 126 7.12 4.06 -1.02
N VAL A 127 7.95 3.03 -1.20
CA VAL A 127 8.88 2.57 -0.17
C VAL A 127 9.95 3.65 0.09
N GLU A 128 10.45 4.28 -0.96
CA GLU A 128 11.40 5.39 -0.93
C GLU A 128 10.81 6.61 -0.21
N TYR A 129 9.57 6.97 -0.55
CA TYR A 129 8.88 8.06 0.16
C TYR A 129 8.75 7.78 1.65
N ILE A 130 8.44 6.52 2.02
CA ILE A 130 8.33 6.10 3.42
C ILE A 130 9.71 6.17 4.10
N GLU A 131 10.78 5.73 3.45
CA GLU A 131 12.15 5.80 3.94
C GLU A 131 12.54 7.24 4.30
N GLU A 132 12.27 8.19 3.40
CA GLU A 132 12.57 9.62 3.58
C GLU A 132 11.73 10.29 4.67
N ASN A 133 10.51 9.79 4.92
CA ASN A 133 9.54 10.40 5.84
C ASN A 133 9.21 9.49 7.03
N TYR A 134 10.08 8.52 7.33
CA TYR A 134 9.76 7.40 8.22
C TYR A 134 9.29 7.86 9.60
N GLU A 135 10.03 8.76 10.23
CA GLU A 135 9.74 9.23 11.60
C GLU A 135 8.37 9.92 11.70
N ALA A 136 8.01 10.71 10.70
CA ALA A 136 6.72 11.40 10.66
C ALA A 136 5.56 10.41 10.49
N ILE A 137 5.74 9.38 9.67
CA ILE A 137 4.73 8.34 9.43
C ILE A 137 4.56 7.45 10.67
N GLU A 138 5.67 7.01 11.27
CA GLU A 138 5.68 6.18 12.48
C GLU A 138 5.07 6.92 13.67
N SER A 139 5.43 8.19 13.87
CA SER A 139 4.85 9.04 14.91
C SER A 139 3.34 9.22 14.72
N ASP A 140 2.87 9.47 13.50
CA ASP A 140 1.43 9.56 13.19
C ASP A 140 0.68 8.25 13.50
N MET A 141 1.28 7.10 13.16
CA MET A 141 0.75 5.78 13.48
C MET A 141 0.65 5.56 15.00
N ASN A 142 1.72 5.86 15.74
CA ASN A 142 1.80 5.67 17.18
C ASN A 142 0.88 6.63 17.96
N ALA A 143 0.76 7.87 17.52
CA ALA A 143 -0.19 8.84 18.06
C ALA A 143 -1.63 8.33 17.93
N ARG A 144 -1.99 7.70 16.80
CA ARG A 144 -3.34 7.19 16.63
C ARG A 144 -3.60 5.92 17.44
N ASN A 145 -2.63 5.01 17.52
CA ASN A 145 -2.72 3.79 18.33
C ASN A 145 -2.86 4.12 19.83
N SER A 146 -2.16 5.13 20.33
CA SER A 146 -2.23 5.56 21.74
C SER A 146 -3.56 6.24 22.10
N THR A 147 -4.19 6.98 21.18
CA THR A 147 -5.53 7.55 21.43
C THR A 147 -6.63 6.51 21.64
N SER A 148 -6.42 5.25 21.21
CA SER A 148 -7.36 4.15 21.47
C SER A 148 -7.37 3.65 22.92
N ARG A 149 -6.26 3.85 23.66
CA ARG A 149 -6.09 3.42 25.06
C ARG A 149 -6.57 4.44 26.09
N ARG A 150 -6.70 5.71 25.72
CA ARG A 150 -7.29 6.75 26.58
C ARG A 150 -8.81 6.65 26.55
N LYS A 151 -9.37 5.54 27.05
CA LYS A 151 -10.78 5.56 27.49
C LYS A 151 -10.78 6.13 28.91
N SER A 152 -11.44 7.27 29.01
CA SER A 152 -11.88 7.95 30.22
C SER A 152 -12.38 6.97 31.28
N GLU A 153 -11.93 7.14 32.52
CA GLU A 153 -12.44 6.44 33.71
C GLU A 153 -13.93 6.72 34.00
N ASN A 154 -14.60 7.56 33.20
CA ASN A 154 -15.96 8.06 33.47
C ASN A 154 -17.06 7.55 32.52
N SER A 155 -16.92 6.41 31.85
CA SER A 155 -18.02 5.84 31.05
C SER A 155 -18.88 4.89 31.90
N THR A 156 -19.96 5.43 32.49
CA THR A 156 -20.99 4.73 33.29
C THR A 156 -21.95 3.84 32.47
N ASP A 157 -21.68 3.66 31.17
CA ASP A 157 -22.56 2.93 30.28
C ASP A 157 -21.94 1.54 29.97
N GLY A 158 -22.64 0.47 30.37
CA GLY A 158 -22.21 -0.95 30.29
C GLY A 158 -21.97 -1.52 28.88
N LYS A 159 -21.66 -0.68 27.90
CA LYS A 159 -21.30 -1.07 26.54
C LYS A 159 -19.79 -1.34 26.46
N THR A 160 -19.45 -2.62 26.37
CA THR A 160 -18.08 -3.13 26.28
C THR A 160 -17.40 -2.89 24.92
N ARG A 161 -18.14 -2.44 23.88
CA ARG A 161 -17.58 -2.28 22.52
C ARG A 161 -17.74 -0.87 21.96
N LYS A 162 -16.61 -0.23 21.64
CA LYS A 162 -16.56 1.06 20.95
C LYS A 162 -17.14 0.92 19.52
N LYS A 163 -17.97 1.88 19.09
CA LYS A 163 -18.45 1.99 17.71
C LYS A 163 -17.27 2.26 16.77
N ARG A 164 -17.28 1.70 15.56
CA ARG A 164 -16.18 1.84 14.59
C ARG A 164 -16.11 3.28 14.08
N GLU A 165 -14.97 3.95 14.28
CA GLU A 165 -14.67 5.30 13.81
C GLU A 165 -13.60 5.26 12.71
N GLU A 166 -13.57 6.27 11.84
CA GLU A 166 -12.49 6.41 10.86
C GLU A 166 -11.16 6.75 11.56
N LEU A 167 -10.11 6.00 11.24
CA LEU A 167 -8.77 6.22 11.81
C LEU A 167 -8.13 7.53 11.31
N SER A 168 -8.47 7.97 10.10
CA SER A 168 -7.96 9.20 9.48
C SER A 168 -9.08 9.96 8.78
N VAL A 169 -9.13 11.28 9.01
CA VAL A 169 -10.00 12.20 8.27
C VAL A 169 -9.39 12.40 6.88
N SER A 170 -10.23 12.38 5.84
CA SER A 170 -9.76 12.63 4.47
C SER A 170 -9.42 14.10 4.28
N ALA A 171 -8.24 14.40 3.74
CA ALA A 171 -7.87 15.76 3.34
C ALA A 171 -8.86 16.36 2.32
N CYS A 172 -9.50 15.52 1.50
CA CYS A 172 -10.48 15.94 0.51
C CYS A 172 -11.85 16.32 1.10
N LYS A 173 -12.06 16.15 2.42
CA LYS A 173 -13.25 16.69 3.12
C LYS A 173 -13.15 18.20 3.36
N CYS A 174 -12.00 18.81 3.05
CA CYS A 174 -11.76 20.24 3.10
C CYS A 174 -11.42 20.77 1.69
N ILE A 175 -11.74 22.03 1.41
CA ILE A 175 -11.35 22.68 0.14
C ILE A 175 -9.83 22.95 0.21
N LYS A 176 -9.05 22.22 -0.60
CA LYS A 176 -7.62 22.51 -0.82
C LYS A 176 -7.46 23.28 -2.13
N LYS A 177 -6.84 24.46 -2.07
CA LYS A 177 -6.46 25.24 -3.25
C LYS A 177 -5.01 24.93 -3.61
N GLU A 178 -4.78 24.46 -4.83
CA GLU A 178 -3.43 24.28 -5.41
C GLU A 178 -3.27 25.23 -6.58
N VAL A 179 -2.11 25.88 -6.68
CA VAL A 179 -1.75 26.72 -7.83
C VAL A 179 -0.84 25.87 -8.72
N VAL A 180 -1.32 25.48 -9.90
CA VAL A 180 -0.58 24.63 -10.84
C VAL A 180 -0.31 25.43 -12.11
N LYS A 181 0.94 25.46 -12.57
CA LYS A 181 1.34 26.06 -13.84
C LYS A 181 1.26 24.99 -14.94
N ILE A 182 0.40 25.19 -15.93
CA ILE A 182 0.25 24.29 -17.08
C ILE A 182 0.93 24.96 -18.28
N ILE A 183 1.91 24.27 -18.89
CA ILE A 183 2.55 24.72 -20.13
C ILE A 183 2.04 23.82 -21.25
N VAL A 184 1.25 24.38 -22.16
CA VAL A 184 0.77 23.67 -23.35
C VAL A 184 1.75 23.95 -24.50
N LYS A 185 2.34 22.90 -25.07
CA LYS A 185 3.20 22.98 -26.27
C LYS A 185 2.45 22.37 -27.45
N PHE A 186 2.51 23.04 -28.60
CA PHE A 186 2.05 22.50 -29.87
C PHE A 186 3.28 22.23 -30.74
N ASN A 187 3.33 21.04 -31.35
CA ASN A 187 4.33 20.69 -32.36
C ASN A 187 3.81 21.06 -33.75
#